data_AF-A0A9D0RDS1-F1
#
_entry.id   AF-A0A9D0RDS1-F1
#
_cell.length_a   1.000
_cell.length_b   1.000
_cell.length_c   1.000
_cell.angle_alpha   90.00
_cell.angle_beta   90.00
_cell.angle_gamma   90.00
#
_symmetry.space_group_name_H-M   'P 1'
#
loop_
_entity.id
_entity.type
_entity.pdbx_description
1 polymer ?
#
loop_
_entity_poly.entity_id
_entity_poly.type
_entity_poly.pdbx_seq_one_letter_code
_entity_poly.pdbx_strand_id
1 'polypeptide(L)'
;MTTAVAPIAIPLCRADAVVMGGARGFLGSGRDPGIVVLRQGLAYVGCRNQCPHTGASLDWLPRQFLPSDRRYLQCALRGALFHFTKSPVSTR
;
A
#
# COMPACT_ATOMS: atom_id res chain seq x y z
N MET A 1 -20.67 -30.46 0.79
CA MET A 1 -19.20 -30.56 0.92
C MET A 1 -18.61 -29.38 0.16
N THR A 2 -18.09 -28.37 0.85
CA THR A 2 -17.54 -27.15 0.22
C THR A 2 -16.06 -27.37 -0.02
N THR A 3 -15.67 -27.55 -1.27
CA THR A 3 -14.25 -27.63 -1.65
C THR A 3 -13.63 -26.24 -1.50
N ALA A 4 -12.63 -26.11 -0.63
CA ALA A 4 -11.84 -24.88 -0.53
C ALA A 4 -10.93 -24.77 -1.76
N VAL A 5 -11.12 -23.71 -2.56
CA VAL A 5 -10.18 -23.35 -3.63
C VAL A 5 -8.96 -22.73 -2.97
N ALA A 6 -7.77 -23.30 -3.23
CA ALA A 6 -6.52 -22.70 -2.77
C ALA A 6 -6.38 -21.29 -3.37
N PRO A 7 -6.00 -20.28 -2.58
CA PRO A 7 -5.88 -18.93 -3.10
C PRO A 7 -4.79 -18.88 -4.17
N ILE A 8 -5.14 -18.31 -5.32
CA ILE A 8 -4.17 -18.00 -6.38
C ILE A 8 -3.28 -16.88 -5.86
N ALA A 9 -1.98 -17.17 -5.69
CA ALA A 9 -0.99 -16.17 -5.34
C ALA A 9 -0.34 -15.61 -6.62
N ILE A 10 -0.39 -14.30 -6.80
CA ILE A 10 0.26 -13.61 -7.92
C ILE A 10 1.62 -13.08 -7.44
N PRO A 11 2.75 -13.50 -8.02
CA PRO A 11 4.04 -12.94 -7.66
C PRO A 11 4.11 -11.47 -8.09
N LEU A 12 4.44 -10.58 -7.15
CA LEU A 12 4.49 -9.14 -7.39
C LEU A 12 5.87 -8.67 -7.88
N CYS A 13 6.92 -8.98 -7.12
CA CYS A 13 8.33 -8.69 -7.45
C CYS A 13 9.26 -9.50 -6.54
N ARG A 14 10.57 -9.41 -6.78
CA ARG A 14 11.56 -9.85 -5.78
C ARG A 14 11.42 -9.05 -4.49
N ALA A 15 11.67 -9.70 -3.35
CA ALA A 15 11.52 -9.08 -2.05
C ALA A 15 12.43 -7.84 -1.85
N ASP A 16 13.68 -7.93 -2.31
CA ASP A 16 14.66 -6.84 -2.26
C ASP A 16 14.35 -5.66 -3.20
N ALA A 17 13.41 -5.83 -4.13
CA ALA A 17 12.95 -4.74 -4.98
C ALA A 17 12.07 -3.72 -4.20
N VAL A 18 11.66 -4.06 -2.97
CA VAL A 18 11.16 -3.08 -2.00
C VAL A 18 12.25 -2.88 -0.95
N VAL A 19 12.94 -1.75 -1.06
CA VAL A 19 14.04 -1.39 -0.17
C VAL A 19 13.56 -1.21 1.28
N MET A 20 14.46 -1.36 2.25
CA MET A 20 14.11 -1.18 3.66
C MET A 20 13.58 0.24 3.92
N GLY A 21 12.42 0.34 4.57
CA GLY A 21 11.71 1.61 4.76
C GLY A 21 11.12 2.18 3.46
N GLY A 22 11.07 1.39 2.39
CA GLY A 22 10.50 1.77 1.10
C GLY A 22 9.08 1.28 0.91
N ALA A 23 8.44 1.80 -0.14
CA ALA A 23 7.13 1.36 -0.60
C ALA A 23 7.11 1.22 -2.12
N ARG A 24 6.29 0.31 -2.64
CA ARG A 24 6.10 0.07 -4.07
C ARG A 24 4.63 -0.19 -4.39
N GLY A 25 4.12 0.51 -5.40
CA GLY A 25 2.77 0.31 -5.91
C GLY A 25 2.73 -0.76 -6.99
N PHE A 26 1.62 -1.50 -7.02
CA PHE A 26 1.26 -2.47 -8.04
C PHE A 26 -0.14 -2.13 -8.52
N LEU A 27 -0.26 -1.82 -9.81
CA LEU A 27 -1.51 -1.40 -10.41
C LEU A 27 -2.50 -2.56 -10.43
N GLY A 28 -3.75 -2.27 -10.09
CA GLY A 28 -4.87 -3.18 -10.31
C GLY A 28 -5.35 -3.13 -11.76
N SER A 29 -6.29 -4.00 -12.10
CA SER A 29 -6.96 -4.01 -13.40
C SER A 29 -8.35 -3.38 -13.33
N GLY A 30 -8.74 -2.64 -14.36
CA GLY A 30 -10.07 -2.05 -14.45
C GLY A 30 -10.36 -1.04 -13.33
N ARG A 31 -11.31 -1.37 -12.44
CA ARG A 31 -11.68 -0.53 -11.29
C ARG A 31 -10.90 -0.86 -10.01
N ASP A 32 -10.03 -1.86 -10.02
CA ASP A 32 -9.20 -2.19 -8.87
C ASP A 32 -8.15 -1.08 -8.66
N PRO A 33 -8.13 -0.40 -7.49
CA PRO A 33 -7.12 0.61 -7.19
C PRO A 33 -5.69 0.04 -7.17
N GLY A 34 -5.54 -1.28 -7.05
CA GLY A 34 -4.25 -1.92 -6.85
C GLY A 34 -3.80 -1.83 -5.40
N ILE A 35 -2.53 -2.17 -5.17
CA ILE A 35 -1.94 -2.27 -3.84
C ILE A 35 -0.62 -1.52 -3.73
N VAL A 36 -0.29 -1.11 -2.52
CA VAL A 36 1.03 -0.60 -2.13
C VAL A 36 1.62 -1.60 -1.14
N VAL A 37 2.83 -2.07 -1.41
CA VAL A 37 3.60 -2.90 -0.49
C VAL A 37 4.70 -2.06 0.14
N LEU A 38 4.76 -2.09 1.46
CA LEU A 38 5.75 -1.41 2.28
C LEU A 38 6.68 -2.41 2.95
N ARG A 39 7.93 -2.03 3.17
CA ARG A 39 8.88 -2.85 3.93
C ARG A 39 9.31 -2.16 5.22
N GLN A 40 9.04 -2.82 6.35
CA GLN A 40 9.46 -2.40 7.68
C GLN A 40 10.41 -3.43 8.28
N GLY A 41 11.71 -3.15 8.24
CA GLY A 41 12.73 -4.14 8.62
C GLY A 41 12.62 -5.40 7.77
N LEU A 42 12.20 -6.51 8.38
CA LEU A 42 12.00 -7.80 7.73
C LEU A 42 10.55 -8.06 7.30
N ALA A 43 9.59 -7.24 7.76
CA ALA A 43 8.18 -7.41 7.47
C ALA A 43 7.78 -6.66 6.20
N TYR A 44 6.85 -7.25 5.44
CA TYR A 44 6.17 -6.61 4.31
C TYR A 44 4.70 -6.41 4.66
N VAL A 45 4.19 -5.20 4.40
CA VAL A 45 2.80 -4.83 4.66
C VAL A 45 2.14 -4.43 3.34
N GLY A 46 1.03 -5.08 3.01
CA GLY A 46 0.22 -4.74 1.83
C GLY A 46 -0.97 -3.87 2.21
N CYS A 47 -1.17 -2.76 1.51
CA CYS A 47 -2.30 -1.87 1.67
C CYS A 47 -2.98 -1.68 0.31
N ARG A 48 -4.29 -1.40 0.29
CA ARG A 48 -4.95 -0.90 -0.93
C ARG A 48 -4.34 0.46 -1.31
N ASN A 49 -4.13 0.70 -2.60
CA ASN A 49 -3.71 2.01 -3.11
C ASN A 49 -4.91 2.98 -3.15
N GLN A 50 -5.53 3.19 -2.01
CA GLN A 50 -6.76 3.96 -1.90
C GLN A 50 -6.80 4.74 -0.59
N CYS A 51 -6.99 6.05 -0.69
CA CYS A 51 -7.20 6.91 0.45
C CYS A 51 -8.50 6.51 1.15
N PRO A 52 -8.46 6.16 2.45
CA PRO A 52 -9.66 5.75 3.19
C PRO A 52 -10.67 6.91 3.35
N HIS A 53 -10.24 8.16 3.18
CA HIS A 53 -11.09 9.33 3.32
C HIS A 53 -11.88 9.63 2.03
N THR A 54 -11.21 9.64 0.88
CA THR A 54 -11.83 10.10 -0.39
C THR A 54 -11.96 9.01 -1.45
N GLY A 55 -11.33 7.86 -1.24
CA GLY A 55 -11.22 6.82 -2.27
C GLY A 55 -10.23 7.13 -3.40
N ALA A 56 -9.54 8.28 -3.35
CA ALA A 56 -8.52 8.65 -4.34
C ALA A 56 -7.27 7.78 -4.22
N SER A 57 -6.47 7.73 -5.28
CA SER A 57 -5.18 7.03 -5.28
C SER A 57 -4.22 7.61 -4.23
N LEU A 58 -3.37 6.77 -3.62
CA LEU A 58 -2.36 7.25 -2.67
C LEU A 58 -1.11 7.81 -3.38
N ASP A 59 -0.87 7.42 -4.63
CA ASP A 59 0.17 7.95 -5.49
C ASP A 59 -0.23 9.30 -6.12
N TRP A 60 0.43 10.38 -5.68
CA TRP A 60 0.43 11.66 -6.41
C TRP A 60 1.44 11.56 -7.55
N LEU A 61 2.68 11.22 -7.21
CA LEU A 61 3.78 11.03 -8.14
C LEU A 61 4.12 9.54 -8.20
N PRO A 62 4.59 9.03 -9.36
CA PRO A 62 4.97 7.64 -9.48
C PRO A 62 5.92 7.23 -8.36
N ARG A 63 5.49 6.26 -7.55
CA ARG A 63 6.26 5.66 -6.45
C ARG A 63 6.47 6.55 -5.21
N GLN A 64 5.70 7.63 -5.04
CA GLN A 64 5.75 8.46 -3.83
C GLN A 64 4.52 8.19 -2.94
N PHE A 65 4.72 7.34 -1.93
CA PHE A 65 3.68 6.93 -0.97
C PHE A 65 4.01 7.36 0.47
N LEU A 66 5.28 7.67 0.72
CA LEU A 66 5.86 7.84 2.04
C LEU A 66 6.36 9.29 2.18
N PRO A 67 6.05 9.97 3.29
CA PRO A 67 6.73 11.20 3.65
C PRO A 67 8.18 10.91 4.07
N SER A 68 8.94 11.97 4.33
CA SER A 68 10.37 11.90 4.66
C SER A 68 10.68 11.01 5.87
N ASP A 69 9.79 10.93 6.85
CA ASP A 69 9.93 10.09 8.04
C ASP A 69 9.67 8.58 7.78
N ARG A 70 9.06 8.24 6.64
CA ARG A 70 8.72 6.88 6.18
C ARG A 70 7.93 6.04 7.19
N ARG A 71 7.22 6.69 8.11
CA ARG A 71 6.42 6.04 9.17
C ARG A 71 4.94 5.89 8.82
N TYR A 72 4.49 6.59 7.79
CA TYR A 72 3.08 6.68 7.41
C TYR A 72 2.91 6.59 5.90
N LEU A 73 1.73 6.17 5.46
CA LEU A 73 1.26 6.41 4.09
C LEU A 73 0.67 7.81 4.01
N GLN A 74 1.01 8.55 2.96
CA GLN A 74 0.49 9.90 2.73
C GLN A 74 -0.54 9.92 1.60
N CYS A 75 -1.69 10.57 1.83
CA CYS A 75 -2.65 10.85 0.77
C CYS A 75 -2.08 11.88 -0.21
N ALA A 76 -2.09 11.52 -1.49
CA ALA A 76 -1.76 12.39 -2.62
C ALA A 76 -2.51 13.73 -2.60
N LEU A 77 -3.82 13.72 -2.32
CA LEU A 77 -4.63 14.93 -2.52
C LEU A 77 -4.47 16.00 -1.45
N ARG A 78 -4.33 15.58 -0.19
CA ARG A 78 -4.40 16.49 0.98
C ARG A 78 -3.35 16.23 2.04
N GLY A 79 -2.37 15.37 1.77
CA GLY A 79 -1.25 15.12 2.68
C GLY A 79 -1.60 14.36 3.96
N ALA A 80 -2.84 13.87 4.11
CA ALA A 80 -3.28 13.11 5.29
C ALA A 80 -2.42 11.86 5.51
N LEU A 81 -2.08 11.57 6.76
CA LEU A 81 -1.17 10.49 7.15
C LEU A 81 -1.93 9.32 7.80
N PHE A 82 -1.57 8.10 7.37
CA PHE A 82 -2.17 6.86 7.84
C PHE A 82 -1.12 5.83 8.26
N HIS A 83 -1.39 5.11 9.34
CA HIS A 83 -0.63 3.90 9.67
C HIS A 83 -0.97 2.78 8.70
N PHE A 84 0.05 2.05 8.25
CA PHE A 84 -0.12 0.83 7.43
C PHE A 84 -0.45 -0.42 8.27
N THR A 85 -0.25 -0.41 9.60
CA THR A 85 -0.52 -1.56 10.50
C THR A 85 -1.80 -1.48 11.31
N LYS A 86 -2.48 -0.33 11.31
CA LYS A 86 -3.76 -0.13 12.00
C LYS A 86 -4.81 0.23 10.95
N SER A 87 -6.09 -0.03 11.22
CA SER A 87 -7.18 0.50 10.40
C SER A 87 -6.91 1.98 10.13
N PRO A 88 -6.92 2.42 8.85
CA PRO A 88 -6.32 3.69 8.48
C PRO A 88 -7.24 4.84 8.90
N VAL A 89 -7.13 5.22 10.16
CA VAL A 89 -7.75 6.40 10.75
C VAL A 89 -6.74 7.54 10.62
N SER A 90 -7.21 8.70 10.16
CA SER A 90 -6.40 9.92 10.05
C SER A 90 -5.73 10.23 11.39
N THR A 91 -4.40 10.29 11.40
CA THR A 91 -3.60 10.59 12.60
C THR A 91 -3.55 12.10 12.87
N ARG A 92 -4.71 12.74 13.10
CA ARG A 92 -4.79 14.19 13.38
C ARG A 92 -3.63 14.72 14.19
#